data_AF-A0A7Y3L426-F1
#
_entry.id   AF-A0A7Y3L426-F1
#
_cell.length_a   1.000
_cell.length_b   1.000
_cell.length_c   1.000
_cell.angle_alpha   90.00
_cell.angle_beta   90.00
_cell.angle_gamma   90.00
#
_symmetry.space_group_name_H-M   'P 1'
#
loop_
_entity.id
_entity.type
_entity.pdbx_description
1 polymer ?
#
loop_
_entity_poly.entity_id
_entity_poly.type
_entity_poly.pdbx_seq_one_letter_code
_entity_poly.pdbx_strand_id
1 'polypeptide(L)'
;MELASRWKRLGAAVIDAALLSIPLGLSTLQQEIPEAVLLVFAVGGFLFAIAQIILLAQRGQTIGKILLGIKIVRRDTGENGGFVTNVVMRGLVNGLLNIFPPYFIIDSCLIFREDRRCVHDMIAGTVVVNVDQSADAPAATAA
;
A
#
# COMPACT_ATOMS: atom_id res chain seq x y z
N MET A 1 -7.47 -14.99 -11.31
CA MET A 1 -6.63 -14.14 -10.45
C MET A 1 -6.48 -14.82 -9.09
N GLU A 2 -5.30 -15.36 -8.79
CA GLU A 2 -5.01 -15.87 -7.46
C GLU A 2 -4.80 -14.71 -6.47
N LEU A 3 -5.57 -14.73 -5.37
CA LEU A 3 -5.48 -13.73 -4.32
C LEU A 3 -4.17 -13.89 -3.56
N ALA A 4 -3.50 -12.75 -3.30
CA ALA A 4 -2.29 -12.75 -2.48
C ALA A 4 -2.55 -13.42 -1.11
N SER A 5 -1.56 -14.19 -0.64
CA SER A 5 -1.63 -14.81 0.68
C SER A 5 -1.54 -13.76 1.79
N ARG A 6 -2.12 -14.06 2.96
CA ARG A 6 -2.10 -13.16 4.12
C ARG A 6 -0.67 -12.82 4.54
N TRP A 7 0.24 -13.80 4.47
CA TRP A 7 1.66 -13.64 4.76
C TRP A 7 2.38 -12.70 3.81
N LYS A 8 2.07 -12.73 2.50
CA LYS A 8 2.63 -11.75 1.56
C LYS A 8 2.14 -10.33 1.85
N ARG A 9 0.86 -10.17 2.23
CA ARG A 9 0.32 -8.86 2.63
C ARG A 9 0.97 -8.33 3.92
N LEU A 10 1.09 -9.19 4.94
CA LEU A 10 1.73 -8.84 6.20
C LEU A 10 3.21 -8.51 5.98
N GLY A 11 3.94 -9.34 5.24
CA GLY A 11 5.33 -9.10 4.89
C GLY A 11 5.51 -7.78 4.15
N ALA A 12 4.60 -7.44 3.22
CA ALA A 12 4.70 -6.18 2.48
C ALA A 12 4.51 -5.00 3.43
N ALA A 13 3.55 -5.08 4.35
CA ALA A 13 3.34 -4.06 5.37
C ALA A 13 4.54 -3.92 6.31
N VAL A 14 5.18 -5.02 6.71
CA VAL A 14 6.39 -4.99 7.54
C VAL A 14 7.55 -4.35 6.79
N ILE A 15 7.76 -4.71 5.51
CA ILE A 15 8.83 -4.11 4.69
C ILE A 15 8.57 -2.61 4.46
N ASP A 16 7.33 -2.23 4.12
CA ASP A 16 6.95 -0.84 3.93
C ASP A 16 7.11 -0.04 5.24
N ALA A 17 6.73 -0.61 6.39
CA ALA A 17 6.91 0.00 7.70
C ALA A 17 8.38 0.14 8.09
N ALA A 18 9.21 -0.88 7.82
CA ALA A 18 10.64 -0.83 8.07
C ALA A 18 11.33 0.25 7.20
N LEU A 19 10.97 0.34 5.91
CA LEU A 19 11.50 1.39 5.05
C LEU A 19 11.13 2.79 5.54
N LEU A 20 9.94 2.97 6.10
CA LEU A 20 9.49 4.25 6.63
C LEU A 20 10.08 4.56 8.03
N SER A 21 10.30 3.54 8.86
CA SER A 21 10.75 3.70 10.24
C SER A 21 12.26 3.84 10.37
N ILE A 22 13.06 3.33 9.43
CA ILE A 22 14.53 3.48 9.47
C ILE A 22 14.96 4.97 9.46
N PRO A 23 14.48 5.82 8.53
CA PRO A 23 14.84 7.24 8.51
C PRO A 23 14.34 8.01 9.74
N LEU A 24 13.12 7.69 10.21
CA LEU A 24 12.47 8.37 11.32
C LEU A 24 13.03 7.93 12.69
N GLY A 25 13.40 6.66 12.83
CA GLY A 25 14.04 6.13 14.04
C GLY A 25 15.44 6.71 14.22
N LEU A 26 16.19 6.85 13.12
CA LEU A 26 17.50 7.48 13.13
C LEU A 26 17.44 8.97 13.51
N SER A 27 16.37 9.70 13.14
CA SER A 27 16.19 11.08 13.58
C SER A 27 15.83 11.21 15.07
N THR A 28 15.16 10.22 15.67
CA THR A 28 14.84 10.20 17.11
C THR A 28 15.96 9.69 18.02
N LEU A 29 16.95 8.99 17.47
CA LEU A 29 18.21 8.63 18.15
C LEU A 29 19.11 9.86 18.23
N GLN A 30 18.61 10.87 18.91
CA GLN A 30 19.15 12.20 18.95
C GLN A 30 20.08 12.30 20.16
N GLN A 31 21.40 12.31 19.89
CA GLN A 31 22.32 13.12 20.68
C GLN A 31 23.36 13.92 19.87
N GLU A 32 23.76 13.54 18.62
CA GLU A 32 24.82 14.30 17.91
C GLU A 32 24.66 14.44 16.37
N ILE A 33 23.44 14.42 15.81
CA ILE A 33 23.27 14.57 14.36
C ILE A 33 23.15 16.06 13.97
N PRO A 34 23.98 16.59 13.04
CA PRO A 34 23.87 17.97 12.56
C PRO A 34 22.52 18.25 11.90
N GLU A 35 21.96 19.45 12.09
CA GLU A 35 20.67 19.86 11.51
C GLU A 35 20.62 19.71 9.99
N ALA A 36 21.74 19.94 9.29
CA ALA A 36 21.86 19.74 7.85
C ALA A 36 21.63 18.27 7.44
N VAL A 37 22.10 17.32 8.26
CA VAL A 37 21.92 15.89 8.02
C VAL A 37 20.45 15.52 8.23
N LEU A 38 19.81 16.06 9.28
CA LEU A 38 18.38 15.88 9.51
C LEU A 38 17.52 16.43 8.35
N LEU A 39 17.88 17.61 7.81
CA LEU A 39 17.20 18.20 6.65
C LEU A 39 17.32 17.30 5.42
N VAL A 40 18.51 16.74 5.14
CA VAL A 40 18.72 15.82 4.02
C VAL A 40 17.88 14.55 4.18
N PHE A 41 17.79 13.99 5.39
CA PHE A 41 16.92 12.85 5.66
C PHE A 41 15.44 13.19 5.53
N ALA A 42 15.01 14.36 5.99
CA ALA A 42 13.63 14.82 5.87
C ALA A 42 13.23 15.01 4.39
N VAL A 43 14.07 15.69 3.60
CA VAL A 43 13.85 15.89 2.16
C VAL A 43 13.90 14.55 1.41
N GLY A 44 14.86 13.70 1.72
CA GLY A 44 14.98 12.36 1.13
C GLY A 44 13.75 11.48 1.45
N GLY A 45 13.29 11.48 2.70
CA GLY A 45 12.08 10.78 3.12
C GLY A 45 10.83 11.32 2.44
N PHE A 46 10.72 12.64 2.26
CA PHE A 46 9.61 13.26 1.53
C PHE A 46 9.58 12.87 0.05
N LEU A 47 10.72 12.93 -0.64
CA LEU A 47 10.84 12.48 -2.03
C LEU A 47 10.54 10.98 -2.17
N PHE A 48 10.99 10.18 -1.22
CA PHE A 48 10.71 8.75 -1.17
C PHE A 48 9.21 8.46 -0.99
N ALA A 49 8.53 9.21 -0.11
CA ALA A 49 7.08 9.10 0.07
C ALA A 49 6.33 9.47 -1.22
N ILE A 50 6.75 10.52 -1.92
CA ILE A 50 6.18 10.88 -3.23
C ILE A 50 6.37 9.75 -4.25
N ALA A 51 7.57 9.17 -4.31
CA ALA A 51 7.86 8.05 -5.21
C ALA A 51 6.95 6.85 -4.91
N GLN A 52 6.72 6.52 -3.64
CA GLN A 52 5.78 5.48 -3.23
C GLN A 52 4.34 5.78 -3.66
N ILE A 53 3.89 7.03 -3.54
CA ILE A 53 2.55 7.45 -4.00
C ILE A 53 2.42 7.29 -5.51
N ILE A 54 3.42 7.73 -6.27
CA ILE A 54 3.43 7.60 -7.74
C ILE A 54 3.40 6.12 -8.14
N LEU A 55 4.21 5.29 -7.50
CA LEU A 55 4.26 3.85 -7.75
C LEU A 55 2.92 3.17 -7.44
N LEU A 56 2.29 3.58 -6.35
CA LEU A 56 0.97 3.08 -5.96
C LEU A 56 -0.12 3.54 -6.95
N ALA A 57 -0.04 4.77 -7.45
CA ALA A 57 -0.98 5.30 -8.43
C ALA A 57 -0.81 4.64 -9.82
N GLN A 58 0.43 4.49 -10.29
CA GLN A 58 0.73 3.99 -11.64
C GLN A 58 0.79 2.47 -11.75
N ARG A 59 1.26 1.78 -10.70
CA ARG A 59 1.44 0.33 -10.70
C ARG A 59 0.56 -0.40 -9.70
N GLY A 60 -0.10 0.27 -8.76
CA GLY A 60 -0.84 -0.40 -7.69
C GLY A 60 0.09 -1.11 -6.70
N GLN A 61 1.35 -0.69 -6.62
CA GLN A 61 2.39 -1.35 -5.82
C GLN A 61 3.19 -0.32 -5.03
N THR A 62 3.55 -0.68 -3.80
CA THR A 62 4.62 -0.05 -3.01
C THR A 62 5.87 -0.90 -3.11
N ILE A 63 7.03 -0.39 -2.68
CA ILE A 63 8.29 -1.15 -2.73
C ILE A 63 8.20 -2.50 -2.02
N GLY A 64 7.61 -2.58 -0.83
CA GLY A 64 7.40 -3.85 -0.12
C GLY A 64 6.48 -4.81 -0.88
N LYS A 65 5.48 -4.28 -1.59
CA LYS A 65 4.60 -5.08 -2.45
C LYS A 65 5.29 -5.59 -3.71
N ILE A 66 6.20 -4.80 -4.29
CA ILE A 66 7.04 -5.23 -5.42
C ILE A 66 7.94 -6.39 -4.99
N LEU A 67 8.62 -6.24 -3.84
CA LEU A 67 9.54 -7.27 -3.32
C LEU A 67 8.85 -8.61 -3.07
N LEU A 68 7.56 -8.59 -2.70
CA LEU A 68 6.77 -9.80 -2.46
C LEU A 68 5.90 -10.22 -3.65
N GLY A 69 6.04 -9.54 -4.80
CA GLY A 69 5.33 -9.89 -6.03
C GLY A 69 3.82 -9.79 -5.92
N ILE A 70 3.30 -8.77 -5.23
CA ILE A 70 1.84 -8.53 -5.08
C ILE A 70 1.45 -7.17 -5.64
N LYS A 71 0.23 -7.06 -6.18
CA LYS A 71 -0.29 -5.85 -6.81
C LYS A 71 -1.76 -5.61 -6.49
N ILE A 72 -2.14 -4.34 -6.34
CA ILE A 72 -3.52 -3.91 -6.17
C ILE A 72 -4.14 -3.68 -7.55
N VAL A 73 -5.28 -4.31 -7.79
CA VAL A 73 -6.08 -4.15 -9.01
C VAL A 73 -7.55 -3.94 -8.66
N ARG A 74 -8.31 -3.31 -9.57
CA ARG A 74 -9.78 -3.23 -9.46
C ARG A 74 -10.36 -4.62 -9.64
N ARG A 75 -11.38 -4.95 -8.83
CA ARG A 75 -12.05 -6.25 -8.91
C ARG A 75 -12.77 -6.45 -10.25
N ASP A 76 -13.34 -5.39 -10.78
CA ASP A 76 -14.24 -5.48 -11.94
C ASP A 76 -13.47 -5.57 -13.26
N THR A 77 -12.38 -4.81 -13.38
CA THR A 77 -11.58 -4.75 -14.62
C THR A 77 -10.28 -5.55 -14.53
N GLY A 78 -9.78 -5.87 -13.34
CA GLY A 78 -8.44 -6.46 -13.16
C GLY A 78 -7.29 -5.49 -13.43
N GLU A 79 -7.60 -4.26 -13.81
CA GLU A 79 -6.61 -3.23 -14.11
C GLU A 79 -6.24 -2.42 -12.87
N ASN A 80 -5.20 -1.61 -12.99
CA ASN A 80 -4.84 -0.69 -11.93
C ASN A 80 -5.95 0.36 -11.72
N GLY A 81 -6.44 0.52 -10.49
CA GLY A 81 -7.46 1.51 -10.13
C GLY A 81 -7.04 2.97 -10.26
N GLY A 82 -5.74 3.24 -10.47
CA GLY A 82 -5.19 4.58 -10.68
C GLY A 82 -5.08 5.40 -9.39
N PHE A 83 -4.85 6.71 -9.55
CA PHE A 83 -4.62 7.62 -8.43
C PHE A 83 -5.82 7.72 -7.47
N VAL A 84 -7.04 7.90 -8.01
CA VAL A 84 -8.24 8.10 -7.17
C VAL A 84 -8.53 6.86 -6.32
N THR A 85 -8.52 5.68 -6.91
CA THR A 85 -8.81 4.46 -6.17
C THR A 85 -7.68 4.08 -5.22
N ASN A 86 -6.42 4.14 -5.67
CA ASN A 86 -5.32 3.62 -4.86
C ASN A 86 -4.78 4.63 -3.84
N VAL A 87 -4.91 5.94 -4.10
CA VAL A 87 -4.35 6.99 -3.22
C VAL A 87 -5.46 7.69 -2.45
N VAL A 88 -6.54 8.12 -3.11
CA VAL A 88 -7.62 8.84 -2.42
C VAL A 88 -8.48 7.88 -1.60
N MET A 89 -9.00 6.80 -2.19
CA MET A 89 -9.85 5.86 -1.43
C MET A 89 -9.05 5.07 -0.39
N ARG A 90 -7.85 4.60 -0.72
CA ARG A 90 -7.05 3.83 0.25
C ARG A 90 -6.24 4.69 1.22
N GLY A 91 -5.92 5.94 0.88
CA GLY A 91 -5.14 6.83 1.75
C GLY A 91 -6.05 7.72 2.57
N LEU A 92 -6.83 8.58 1.91
CA LEU A 92 -7.70 9.55 2.57
C LEU A 92 -8.88 8.87 3.26
N VAL A 93 -9.67 8.07 2.54
CA VAL A 93 -10.89 7.46 3.11
C VAL A 93 -10.53 6.43 4.18
N ASN A 94 -9.53 5.58 3.92
CA ASN A 94 -9.04 4.67 4.97
C ASN A 94 -8.46 5.40 6.18
N GLY A 95 -7.72 6.50 5.97
CA GLY A 95 -7.17 7.32 7.05
C GLY A 95 -8.27 7.91 7.93
N LEU A 96 -9.33 8.45 7.31
CA LEU A 96 -10.51 8.94 8.02
C LEU A 96 -11.24 7.83 8.78
N LEU A 97 -11.37 6.64 8.19
CA LEU A 97 -12.04 5.51 8.84
C LEU A 97 -11.21 4.94 10.00
N ASN A 98 -9.88 4.96 9.91
CA ASN A 98 -8.98 4.56 10.99
C ASN A 98 -9.02 5.49 12.22
N ILE A 99 -9.59 6.70 12.13
CA ILE A 99 -9.84 7.54 13.30
C ILE A 99 -10.82 6.88 14.26
N PHE A 100 -11.70 6.00 13.77
CA PHE A 100 -12.69 5.30 14.57
C PHE A 100 -12.11 3.97 15.10
N PRO A 101 -11.83 3.81 16.40
CA PRO A 101 -11.13 2.64 16.95
C PRO A 101 -11.75 1.26 16.61
N PRO A 102 -13.09 1.06 16.62
CA PRO A 102 -13.64 -0.25 16.29
C PRO A 102 -13.52 -0.58 14.80
N TYR A 103 -13.33 0.41 13.91
CA TYR A 103 -13.08 0.16 12.49
C TYR A 103 -11.80 -0.64 12.28
N PHE A 104 -10.73 -0.33 13.01
CA PHE A 104 -9.45 -1.04 12.92
C PHE A 104 -9.58 -2.53 13.24
N ILE A 105 -10.38 -2.86 14.26
CA ILE A 105 -10.64 -4.23 14.67
C ILE A 105 -11.45 -4.95 13.58
N ILE A 106 -12.50 -4.32 13.05
CA ILE A 106 -13.33 -4.88 12.00
C ILE A 106 -12.54 -5.11 10.70
N ASP A 107 -11.70 -4.15 10.30
CA ASP A 107 -10.83 -4.23 9.13
C ASP A 107 -9.81 -5.37 9.27
N SER A 108 -9.23 -5.51 10.46
CA SER A 108 -8.30 -6.59 10.80
C SER A 108 -8.98 -7.96 10.87
N CYS A 109 -10.24 -8.03 11.34
CA CYS A 109 -11.00 -9.28 11.34
C CYS A 109 -11.42 -9.70 9.92
N LEU A 110 -11.75 -8.74 9.05
CA LEU A 110 -12.20 -9.03 7.68
C LEU A 110 -11.10 -9.57 6.77
N ILE A 111 -9.82 -9.38 7.11
CA ILE A 111 -8.72 -10.05 6.40
C ILE A 111 -8.78 -11.58 6.52
N PHE A 112 -9.47 -12.11 7.55
CA PHE A 112 -9.66 -13.54 7.76
C PHE A 112 -10.79 -14.14 6.91
N ARG A 113 -11.52 -13.32 6.17
CA ARG A 113 -12.58 -13.77 5.26
C ARG A 113 -11.97 -14.41 4.00
N GLU A 114 -12.77 -15.21 3.29
CA GLU A 114 -12.33 -15.98 2.10
C GLU A 114 -11.83 -15.09 0.97
N ASP A 115 -12.40 -13.90 0.81
CA ASP A 115 -12.00 -12.91 -0.19
C ASP A 115 -10.74 -12.12 0.20
N ARG A 116 -10.24 -12.30 1.44
CA ARG A 116 -9.03 -11.66 1.99
C ARG A 116 -9.01 -10.15 1.78
N ARG A 117 -10.18 -9.51 1.77
CA ARG A 117 -10.34 -8.06 1.59
C ARG A 117 -10.59 -7.39 2.93
N CYS A 118 -9.93 -6.27 3.13
CA CYS A 118 -10.22 -5.35 4.21
C CYS A 118 -11.44 -4.48 3.86
N VAL A 119 -12.06 -3.81 4.84
CA VAL A 119 -13.19 -2.88 4.62
C VAL A 119 -12.80 -1.81 3.62
N HIS A 120 -11.59 -1.27 3.73
CA HIS A 120 -11.10 -0.26 2.80
C HIS A 120 -10.90 -0.81 1.38
N ASP A 121 -10.52 -2.08 1.22
CA ASP A 121 -10.42 -2.74 -0.09
C ASP A 121 -11.82 -2.87 -0.72
N MET A 122 -12.84 -3.18 0.09
CA MET A 122 -14.24 -3.26 -0.36
C MET A 122 -14.78 -1.88 -0.79
N ILE A 123 -14.52 -0.83 -0.01
CA ILE A 123 -14.93 0.54 -0.33
C ILE A 123 -14.24 1.04 -1.60
N ALA A 124 -12.96 0.70 -1.79
CA ALA A 124 -12.22 1.06 -2.98
C ALA A 124 -12.55 0.18 -4.20
N GLY A 125 -13.28 -0.94 -4.03
CA GLY A 125 -13.53 -1.90 -5.10
C GLY A 125 -12.26 -2.58 -5.61
N THR A 126 -11.26 -2.78 -4.73
CA THR A 126 -9.95 -3.33 -5.09
C THR A 126 -9.69 -4.70 -4.47
N VAL A 127 -8.78 -5.45 -5.09
CA VAL A 127 -8.24 -6.73 -4.62
C VAL A 127 -6.73 -6.76 -4.79
N VAL A 128 -6.04 -7.52 -3.94
CA VAL A 128 -4.59 -7.73 -4.05
C VAL A 128 -4.33 -9.11 -4.65
N VAL A 129 -3.62 -9.15 -5.76
CA VAL A 129 -3.33 -10.35 -6.56
C VAL A 129 -1.81 -10.57 -6.66
N ASN A 130 -1.39 -11.81 -6.94
CA ASN A 130 0.01 -12.09 -7.26
C ASN A 130 0.37 -11.55 -8.66
N VAL A 131 1.57 -11.00 -8.80
CA VAL A 131 2.04 -10.35 -10.04
C VAL A 131 2.13 -11.35 -11.21
N ASP A 132 2.58 -12.58 -10.92
CA ASP A 132 2.79 -13.66 -11.91
C ASP A 132 1.53 -13.99 -12.73
N GLN A 133 0.33 -13.65 -12.26
CA GLN A 133 -0.93 -13.89 -12.96
C GLN A 133 -1.68 -12.61 -13.35
N SER A 134 -1.14 -11.43 -13.00
CA SER A 134 -1.76 -10.14 -13.31
C SER A 134 -1.33 -9.55 -14.65
N ALA A 135 -0.25 -10.08 -15.25
CA ALA A 135 0.17 -9.77 -16.61
C ALA A 135 -0.66 -10.51 -17.68
N ASP A 136 -1.35 -11.59 -17.29
CA ASP A 136 -2.18 -12.43 -18.17
C ASP A 136 -3.67 -12.05 -18.19
N ALA A 137 -4.07 -10.96 -17.52
CA ALA A 137 -5.42 -10.44 -17.68
C ALA A 137 -5.48 -9.71 -19.04
N PRO A 138 -6.21 -10.22 -20.06
CA PRO A 138 -6.33 -9.53 -21.32
C PRO A 138 -6.91 -8.15 -21.05
N ALA A 139 -6.19 -7.11 -21.49
CA ALA A 139 -6.66 -5.74 -21.51
C ALA A 139 -8.07 -5.76 -22.14
N ALA A 140 -9.08 -5.59 -21.29
CA ALA A 140 -10.47 -5.64 -21.73
C ALA A 140 -10.65 -4.48 -22.71
N THR A 141 -10.85 -4.87 -23.95
CA THR A 141 -11.05 -4.02 -25.11
C THR A 141 -12.15 -3.00 -24.80
N ALA A 142 -11.75 -1.74 -24.62
CA ALA A 142 -12.69 -0.62 -24.63
C ALA A 142 -13.11 -0.39 -26.09
N ALA A 143 -14.26 -0.97 -26.45
CA ALA A 143 -15.03 -0.66 -27.64
C ALA A 143 -15.85 0.63 -27.44
#